data_AF-A0A397YWZ4-F1
#
_entry.id   AF-A0A397YWZ4-F1
#
_cell.length_a   1.000
_cell.length_b   1.000
_cell.length_c   1.000
_cell.angle_alpha   90.00
_cell.angle_beta   90.00
_cell.angle_gamma   90.00
#
_symmetry.space_group_name_H-M   'P 1'
#
loop_
_entity.id
_entity.type
_entity.pdbx_description
1 polymer ?
#
loop_
_entity_poly.entity_id
_entity_poly.type
_entity_poly.pdbx_seq_one_letter_code
_entity_poly.pdbx_strand_id
1 'polypeptide(L)'
;MDSSSSALRTHEILRCIQIGLLCVQERAEDRPVMSTVMVMLGSETTAIPQPKRPGFCVGRSLLETESSSSTQHDDDLTVNQITLSVIDAR
;
A
#
# COMPACT_ATOMS: atom_id res chain seq x y z
N MET A 1 -22.91 -21.51 16.79
CA MET A 1 -23.22 -20.08 16.62
C MET A 1 -21.89 -19.32 16.71
N ASP A 2 -21.24 -19.01 15.59
CA ASP A 2 -19.95 -18.28 15.56
C ASP A 2 -19.63 -17.78 14.13
N SER A 3 -19.82 -18.61 13.10
CA SER A 3 -19.36 -18.33 11.73
C SER A 3 -19.88 -17.02 11.11
N SER A 4 -21.07 -16.55 11.48
CA SER A 4 -21.60 -15.26 10.99
C SER A 4 -20.93 -14.05 11.64
N SER A 5 -20.42 -14.19 12.87
CA SER A 5 -19.72 -13.12 13.60
C SER A 5 -18.29 -12.95 13.10
N SER A 6 -17.61 -14.04 12.72
CA SER A 6 -16.26 -13.96 12.13
C SER A 6 -16.27 -13.39 10.71
N ALA A 7 -17.29 -13.68 9.90
CA ALA A 7 -17.46 -13.11 8.57
C ALA A 7 -17.70 -11.58 8.61
N LEU A 8 -18.56 -11.10 9.52
CA LEU A 8 -18.79 -9.66 9.74
C LEU A 8 -17.50 -8.93 10.14
N ARG A 9 -16.74 -9.49 11.09
CA ARG A 9 -15.44 -8.93 11.50
C ARG A 9 -14.45 -8.85 10.34
N THR A 10 -14.46 -9.84 9.45
CA THR A 10 -13.57 -9.86 8.29
C THR A 10 -13.93 -8.73 7.31
N HIS A 11 -15.22 -8.50 7.08
CA HIS A 11 -15.69 -7.39 6.26
C HIS A 11 -15.30 -6.03 6.85
N GLU A 12 -15.49 -5.81 8.16
CA GLU A 12 -15.07 -4.57 8.83
C GLU A 12 -13.56 -4.35 8.75
N ILE A 13 -12.75 -5.40 8.94
CA ILE A 13 -11.29 -5.31 8.82
C ILE A 13 -10.87 -4.93 7.40
N LEU A 14 -11.40 -5.62 6.38
CA LEU A 14 -11.11 -5.31 4.98
C LEU A 14 -11.52 -3.88 4.62
N ARG A 15 -12.67 -3.44 5.15
CA ARG A 15 -13.16 -2.07 5.00
C ARG A 15 -12.20 -1.06 5.59
N CYS A 16 -11.77 -1.26 6.84
CA CYS A 16 -10.80 -0.40 7.51
C CYS A 16 -9.47 -0.33 6.76
N ILE A 17 -9.00 -1.45 6.22
CA ILE A 17 -7.79 -1.49 5.38
C ILE A 17 -7.97 -0.61 4.14
N GLN A 18 -9.08 -0.73 3.41
CA GLN A 18 -9.34 0.07 2.21
C GLN A 18 -9.39 1.58 2.53
N ILE A 19 -10.09 1.96 3.62
CA ILE A 19 -10.16 3.36 4.07
C ILE A 19 -8.77 3.87 4.45
N GLY A 20 -8.01 3.09 5.23
CA GLY A 20 -6.65 3.44 5.61
C GLY A 20 -5.74 3.67 4.41
N LEU A 21 -5.84 2.81 3.39
CA LEU A 21 -5.09 2.96 2.13
C LEU A 21 -5.49 4.20 1.34
N LEU A 22 -6.77 4.60 1.36
CA LEU A 22 -7.22 5.85 0.74
C LEU A 22 -6.68 7.09 1.47
N CYS A 23 -6.55 7.06 2.79
CA CYS A 23 -6.03 8.19 3.58
C CYS A 23 -4.53 8.48 3.32
N VAL A 24 -3.78 7.50 2.85
CA VAL A 24 -2.32 7.61 2.61
C VAL A 24 -1.97 7.61 1.12
N GLN A 25 -2.91 7.97 0.25
CA GLN A 25 -2.63 8.10 -1.18
C GLN A 25 -1.53 9.11 -1.45
N GLU A 26 -0.74 8.82 -2.49
CA GLU A 26 0.40 9.65 -2.90
C GLU A 26 -0.04 11.09 -3.20
N ARG A 27 -1.07 11.23 -4.05
CA ARG A 27 -1.66 12.52 -4.38
C ARG A 27 -2.62 12.97 -3.29
N ALA A 28 -2.53 14.24 -2.89
CA ALA A 28 -3.35 14.78 -1.82
C ALA A 28 -4.85 14.80 -2.17
N GLU A 29 -5.17 15.07 -3.43
CA GLU A 29 -6.54 15.10 -3.96
C GLU A 29 -7.23 13.73 -4.00
N ASP A 30 -6.46 12.65 -3.92
CA ASP A 30 -7.01 11.28 -3.87
C ASP A 30 -7.37 10.85 -2.43
N ARG A 31 -7.00 11.66 -1.43
CA ARG A 31 -7.29 11.38 -0.02
C ARG A 31 -8.71 11.84 0.31
N PRO A 32 -9.52 11.01 0.98
CA PRO A 32 -10.86 11.39 1.39
C PRO A 32 -10.79 12.49 2.46
N VAL A 33 -11.75 13.40 2.43
CA VAL A 33 -11.96 14.34 3.53
C VAL A 33 -12.47 13.60 4.76
N MET A 34 -12.21 14.13 5.96
CA MET A 34 -12.53 13.43 7.22
C MET A 34 -14.03 13.12 7.36
N SER A 35 -14.92 13.98 6.86
CA SER A 35 -16.36 13.72 6.85
C SER A 35 -16.72 12.49 6.02
N THR A 36 -16.08 12.29 4.87
CA THR A 36 -16.25 11.08 4.04
C THR A 36 -15.75 9.84 4.77
N VAL A 37 -14.60 9.92 5.45
CA VAL A 37 -14.07 8.81 6.27
C VAL A 37 -15.07 8.39 7.35
N MET A 38 -15.67 9.35 8.05
CA MET A 38 -16.69 9.07 9.06
C MET A 38 -17.92 8.37 8.48
N VAL A 39 -18.37 8.78 7.29
CA VAL A 39 -19.48 8.12 6.59
C VAL A 39 -19.10 6.69 6.15
N MET A 40 -17.88 6.47 5.68
CA MET A 40 -17.40 5.15 5.26
C MET A 40 -17.24 4.16 6.43
N LEU A 41 -16.88 4.67 7.61
CA LEU A 41 -16.76 3.87 8.84
C LEU A 41 -18.12 3.62 9.50
N GLY A 42 -19.01 4.62 9.49
CA GLY A 42 -20.28 4.56 10.20
C GLY A 42 -21.43 3.89 9.44
N SER A 43 -21.27 3.61 8.15
CA SER A 43 -22.31 3.01 7.31
C SER A 43 -21.82 1.71 6.68
N GLU A 44 -22.54 0.63 6.96
CA GLU A 44 -22.19 -0.70 6.45
C GLU A 44 -22.42 -0.83 4.94
N THR A 45 -23.27 0.01 4.35
CA THR A 45 -23.67 -0.07 2.93
C THR A 45 -22.94 0.92 2.03
N THR A 46 -22.17 1.84 2.61
CA THR A 46 -21.43 2.84 1.83
C THR A 46 -20.36 2.16 0.97
N ALA A 47 -20.41 2.40 -0.34
CA ALA A 47 -19.40 1.92 -1.28
C ALA A 47 -18.05 2.61 -1.01
N ILE A 48 -16.98 1.81 -0.98
CA ILE A 48 -15.62 2.29 -0.76
C ILE A 48 -14.86 2.24 -2.09
N PRO A 49 -14.32 3.38 -2.57
CA PRO A 49 -13.48 3.39 -3.76
C PRO A 49 -12.26 2.48 -3.59
N GLN A 50 -11.82 1.83 -4.67
CA GLN A 50 -10.61 1.04 -4.62
C GLN A 50 -9.39 1.97 -4.49
N PRO A 51 -8.49 1.74 -3.51
CA PRO A 51 -7.27 2.52 -3.42
C PRO A 51 -6.39 2.28 -4.65
N LYS A 52 -5.78 3.36 -5.16
CA LYS A 52 -4.74 3.27 -6.19
C LYS A 52 -3.51 2.53 -5.67
N ARG A 53 -2.70 1.99 -6.58
CA ARG A 53 -1.42 1.37 -6.22
C ARG A 53 -0.56 2.41 -5.47
N PRO A 54 0.07 2.05 -4.34
CA PRO A 54 0.97 2.96 -3.63
C PRO A 54 2.08 3.43 -4.57
N GLY A 55 2.35 4.74 -4.61
CA GLY A 55 3.39 5.32 -5.47
C GLY A 55 4.80 4.78 -5.20
N PHE A 56 5.03 4.26 -3.99
CA PHE A 56 6.29 3.63 -3.62
C PHE A 56 6.17 2.10 -3.59
N CYS A 57 5.98 1.47 -4.75
CA CYS A 57 6.42 0.10 -4.97
C CYS A 57 7.81 0.10 -5.61
N VAL A 58 8.81 0.67 -4.92
CA VAL A 58 10.21 0.43 -5.28
C VAL A 58 10.53 -1.01 -4.90
N GLY A 59 10.31 -1.94 -5.83
CA GLY A 59 10.69 -3.34 -5.65
C GLY A 59 9.88 -4.41 -6.40
N ARG A 60 8.92 -4.08 -7.27
CA ARG A 60 8.20 -5.15 -8.02
C ARG A 60 7.70 -4.79 -9.41
N SER A 61 8.38 -3.90 -10.13
CA SER A 61 8.17 -3.72 -11.58
C SER A 61 9.45 -4.07 -12.35
N LEU A 62 9.99 -5.26 -12.11
CA LEU A 62 11.00 -5.90 -12.98
C LEU A 62 10.55 -7.29 -13.46
N LEU A 63 9.33 -7.73 -13.13
CA LEU A 63 8.87 -9.10 -13.42
C LEU A 63 7.65 -9.15 -14.36
N GLU A 64 7.24 -8.05 -14.97
CA GLU A 64 6.10 -8.04 -15.92
C GLU A 64 6.54 -7.96 -17.40
N THR A 65 7.80 -8.32 -17.74
CA THR A 65 8.21 -8.39 -19.15
C THR A 65 8.86 -9.70 -19.60
N GLU A 66 9.55 -10.48 -18.75
CA GLU A 66 10.32 -11.63 -19.27
C GLU A 66 9.66 -12.97 -18.93
N SER A 67 8.46 -13.20 -19.46
CA SER A 67 8.05 -14.57 -19.79
C SER A 67 8.79 -15.00 -21.05
N SER A 68 10.04 -15.41 -20.90
CA SER A 68 10.76 -16.41 -21.72
C SER A 68 12.28 -16.29 -21.51
N SER A 69 12.93 -17.45 -21.52
CA SER A 69 14.38 -17.65 -21.72
C SER A 69 15.29 -17.54 -20.49
N SER A 70 15.64 -18.72 -19.99
CA SER A 70 16.88 -19.05 -19.28
C SER A 70 18.14 -18.50 -19.97
N THR A 71 19.01 -17.81 -19.23
CA THR A 71 20.48 -17.96 -19.31
C THR A 71 21.16 -17.30 -18.11
N GLN A 72 22.15 -18.00 -17.57
CA GLN A 72 23.05 -17.60 -16.49
C GLN A 72 23.84 -16.34 -16.87
N HIS A 73 23.93 -15.37 -15.97
CA HIS A 73 25.17 -14.63 -15.73
C HIS A 73 25.14 -13.94 -14.36
N ASP A 74 26.15 -14.25 -13.55
CA ASP A 74 26.62 -13.46 -12.42
C ASP A 74 26.94 -12.01 -12.83
N ASP A 75 27.00 -11.14 -11.81
CA ASP A 75 27.48 -9.75 -11.81
C ASP A 75 26.44 -8.64 -12.08
N ASP A 76 25.52 -8.40 -11.13
CA ASP A 76 25.18 -7.02 -10.71
C ASP A 76 24.31 -7.00 -9.42
N LEU A 77 24.88 -7.41 -8.28
CA LEU A 77 24.31 -7.05 -6.98
C LEU A 77 24.77 -5.62 -6.66
N THR A 78 23.90 -4.64 -6.89
CA THR A 78 24.22 -3.23 -6.66
C THR A 78 24.56 -2.99 -5.18
N VAL A 79 25.80 -2.59 -4.91
CA VAL A 79 26.24 -2.17 -3.58
C VAL A 79 25.57 -0.84 -3.24
N ASN A 80 24.71 -0.81 -2.23
CA ASN A 80 24.09 0.43 -1.75
C ASN A 80 25.19 1.43 -1.33
N GLN A 81 25.23 2.60 -1.95
CA GLN A 81 26.16 3.67 -1.58
C GLN A 81 25.72 4.31 -0.26
N ILE A 82 26.33 3.87 0.85
CA ILE A 82 26.14 4.45 2.18
C ILE A 82 26.71 5.88 2.17
N THR A 83 25.87 6.88 2.42
CA THR A 83 26.33 8.27 2.62
C THR A 83 26.53 8.51 4.11
N LEU A 84 27.79 8.69 4.53
CA LEU A 84 28.15 9.07 5.90
C LEU A 84 28.17 10.59 6.03
N SER A 85 27.36 11.14 6.92
CA SER A 85 27.43 12.56 7.31
C SER A 85 28.24 12.69 8.60
N VAL A 86 29.21 13.60 8.62
CA VAL A 86 30.00 13.91 9.83
C VAL A 86 29.26 14.98 10.63
N ILE A 87 29.09 14.75 11.93
CA ILE A 87 28.58 15.76 12.86
C ILE A 87 29.71 16.73 13.20
N ASP A 88 29.47 18.03 13.05
CA ASP A 88 30.39 19.09 13.48
C ASP A 88 29.89 19.69 14.80
N ALA A 89 30.74 19.71 15.82
CA ALA A 89 30.43 20.37 17.09
C ALA A 89 31.05 21.77 17.07
N ARG A 90 30.19 22.80 17.17
CA ARG A 90 30.62 24.19 17.34
C ARG A 90 31.03 24.51 18.76
#